data_AF-A0A8S3X6Z0-F1
#
_entry.id   AF-A0A8S3X6Z0-F1
#
_cell.length_a   1.000
_cell.length_b   1.000
_cell.length_c   1.000
_cell.angle_alpha   90.00
_cell.angle_beta   90.00
_cell.angle_gamma   90.00
#
_symmetry.space_group_name_H-M   'P 1'
#
loop_
_entity.id
_entity.type
_entity.pdbx_description
1 polymer ?
#
loop_
_entity_poly.entity_id
_entity_poly.type
_entity_poly.pdbx_seq_one_letter_code
_entity_poly.pdbx_strand_id
1 'polypeptide(L)'
;MRRLQVKNTLWEGGVRGAAVLWSPLLANKPRVATQKVHISDWLPTFLYAAGGNISELENIDGVNQWEALSEDLVSDRKSIVHNIDDIYGSASITLEEWKLHKGTNYNGAWDYWYGPSGREGSYNVDLVRTSYAGRAIDKLGLIPSTDKILSLREESTIKCNASIVPIACKPLLAPCLFNIEEDPCETRNLADLEPNVLAQMLDELERANRTAVAPNNKEGDPRGDPKYWGRVYTNFGDYDVPYNSADCT
;
A
#
# COMPACT_ATOMS: atom_id res chain seq x y z
N MET A 1 -17.47 -11.99 9.73
CA MET A 1 -17.10 -10.67 10.28
C MET A 1 -16.01 -10.10 9.38
N ARG A 2 -16.17 -8.92 8.78
CA ARG A 2 -15.21 -8.34 7.80
C ARG A 2 -14.05 -7.65 8.57
N ARG A 3 -12.84 -7.48 8.02
CA ARG A 3 -11.70 -6.76 8.66
C ARG A 3 -11.30 -5.50 7.85
N LEU A 4 -10.91 -4.46 8.58
CA LEU A 4 -10.53 -3.08 8.21
C LEU A 4 -9.62 -2.74 9.36
N GLN A 5 -8.34 -2.88 9.08
CA GLN A 5 -7.28 -2.40 9.95
C GLN A 5 -6.95 -0.96 9.55
N VAL A 6 -6.05 -0.35 10.30
CA VAL A 6 -5.80 1.09 10.22
C VAL A 6 -4.37 1.40 9.81
N LYS A 7 -4.17 2.66 9.41
CA LYS A 7 -2.85 3.27 9.18
C LYS A 7 -1.90 2.91 10.34
N ASN A 8 -0.63 2.69 10.00
CA ASN A 8 0.44 2.30 10.94
C ASN A 8 0.42 0.83 11.39
N THR A 9 -0.29 -0.01 10.65
CA THR A 9 -0.25 -1.46 10.79
C THR A 9 0.16 -2.10 9.46
N LEU A 10 0.74 -3.31 9.49
CA LEU A 10 1.11 -4.06 8.28
C LEU A 10 0.00 -4.99 7.77
N TRP A 11 -1.18 -4.90 8.37
CA TRP A 11 -2.36 -5.59 7.90
C TRP A 11 -2.89 -4.97 6.60
N GLU A 12 -3.73 -5.70 5.84
CA GLU A 12 -4.24 -5.23 4.54
C GLU A 12 -4.89 -3.84 4.62
N GLY A 13 -5.65 -3.53 5.67
CA GLY A 13 -6.24 -2.20 5.85
C GLY A 13 -5.24 -1.05 6.04
N GLY A 14 -4.00 -1.36 6.46
CA GLY A 14 -2.91 -0.40 6.62
C GLY A 14 -2.03 -0.23 5.38
N VAL A 15 -1.90 -1.28 4.55
CA VAL A 15 -0.96 -1.30 3.40
C VAL A 15 -1.63 -1.34 2.03
N ARG A 16 -2.85 -1.86 1.92
CA ARG A 16 -3.59 -1.93 0.65
C ARG A 16 -4.31 -0.61 0.38
N GLY A 17 -3.72 0.20 -0.48
CA GLY A 17 -4.27 1.50 -0.90
C GLY A 17 -5.29 1.41 -2.05
N ALA A 18 -6.12 2.45 -2.16
CA ALA A 18 -6.89 2.69 -3.38
C ALA A 18 -5.98 3.29 -4.46
N ALA A 19 -6.07 2.79 -5.69
CA ALA A 19 -5.28 3.26 -6.82
C ALA A 19 -6.15 3.45 -8.06
N VAL A 20 -5.76 4.40 -8.92
CA VAL A 20 -6.35 4.62 -10.23
C VAL A 20 -5.24 4.97 -11.22
N LEU A 21 -5.28 4.35 -12.39
CA LEU A 21 -4.41 4.69 -13.51
C LEU A 21 -5.28 5.15 -14.67
N TRP A 22 -4.94 6.29 -15.24
CA TRP A 22 -5.58 6.81 -16.44
C TRP A 22 -4.53 7.13 -17.48
N SER A 23 -4.72 6.59 -18.69
CA SER A 23 -3.94 6.97 -19.85
C SER A 23 -4.72 6.62 -21.13
N PRO A 24 -4.65 7.45 -22.18
CA PRO A 24 -5.16 7.09 -23.49
C PRO A 24 -4.45 5.85 -24.07
N LEU A 25 -3.25 5.53 -23.59
CA LEU A 25 -2.42 4.41 -24.06
C LEU A 25 -2.83 3.03 -23.51
N LEU A 26 -3.71 2.96 -22.51
CA LEU A 26 -4.20 1.67 -21.99
C LEU A 26 -5.07 0.97 -23.03
N ALA A 27 -4.76 -0.27 -23.40
CA ALA A 27 -5.53 -1.02 -24.39
C ALA A 27 -6.93 -1.34 -23.89
N ASN A 28 -7.02 -1.92 -22.68
CA ASN A 28 -8.27 -2.39 -22.10
C ASN A 28 -8.77 -1.37 -21.06
N LYS A 29 -9.74 -0.53 -21.43
CA LYS A 29 -10.36 0.48 -20.55
C LYS A 29 -11.85 0.68 -20.85
N PRO A 30 -12.71 0.92 -19.84
CA PRO A 30 -12.42 0.92 -18.40
C PRO A 30 -12.45 -0.49 -17.80
N ARG A 31 -11.53 -0.80 -16.88
CA ARG A 31 -11.41 -2.11 -16.19
C ARG A 31 -10.98 -1.96 -14.73
N VAL A 32 -11.15 -3.03 -13.95
CA VAL A 32 -10.47 -3.21 -12.67
C VAL A 32 -9.18 -3.98 -12.90
N ALA A 33 -8.05 -3.42 -12.49
CA ALA A 33 -6.75 -4.07 -12.55
C ALA A 33 -6.51 -4.91 -11.30
N THR A 34 -6.15 -6.19 -11.48
CA THR A 34 -5.85 -7.14 -10.39
C THR A 34 -4.36 -7.45 -10.28
N GLN A 35 -3.54 -6.89 -11.17
CA GLN A 35 -2.08 -6.97 -11.13
C GLN A 35 -1.54 -6.50 -9.78
N LYS A 36 -0.62 -7.26 -9.19
CA LYS A 36 0.09 -6.88 -7.96
C LYS A 36 1.07 -5.74 -8.27
N VAL A 37 0.87 -4.60 -7.62
CA VAL A 37 1.68 -3.39 -7.78
C VAL A 37 2.03 -2.83 -6.40
N HIS A 38 3.27 -2.40 -6.23
CA HIS A 38 3.75 -1.70 -5.04
C HIS A 38 4.17 -0.27 -5.39
N ILE A 39 4.20 0.65 -4.42
CA ILE A 39 4.53 2.06 -4.68
C ILE A 39 5.95 2.25 -5.26
N SER A 40 6.88 1.35 -4.95
CA SER A 40 8.23 1.36 -5.52
C SER A 40 8.26 1.06 -7.03
N ASP A 41 7.21 0.46 -7.60
CA ASP A 41 7.13 0.14 -9.03
C ASP A 41 7.02 1.37 -9.92
N TRP A 42 6.53 2.48 -9.39
CA TRP A 42 6.24 3.65 -10.22
C TRP A 42 7.49 4.27 -10.83
N LEU A 43 8.64 4.24 -10.15
CA LEU A 43 9.90 4.75 -10.69
C LEU A 43 10.31 4.04 -12.00
N PRO A 44 10.55 2.70 -12.01
CA PRO A 44 10.89 2.01 -13.26
C PRO A 44 9.74 2.01 -14.27
N THR A 45 8.48 1.97 -13.81
CA THR A 45 7.31 1.99 -14.71
C THR A 45 7.20 3.30 -15.48
N PHE A 46 7.36 4.45 -14.82
CA PHE A 46 7.30 5.74 -15.51
C PHE A 46 8.53 6.02 -16.36
N LEU A 47 9.72 5.58 -15.92
CA LEU A 47 10.92 5.68 -16.75
C LEU A 47 10.73 4.95 -18.08
N TYR A 48 10.24 3.70 -18.02
CA TYR A 48 9.94 2.91 -19.22
C TYR A 48 8.86 3.55 -20.10
N ALA A 49 7.76 4.00 -19.50
CA ALA A 49 6.66 4.63 -20.23
C ALA A 49 7.10 5.94 -20.92
N ALA A 50 8.12 6.62 -20.40
CA ALA A 50 8.73 7.80 -21.01
C ALA A 50 9.79 7.48 -22.10
N GLY A 51 10.04 6.19 -22.39
CA GLY A 51 11.05 5.74 -23.35
C GLY A 51 12.47 5.70 -22.78
N GLY A 52 12.63 5.74 -21.46
CA GLY A 52 13.92 5.64 -20.78
C GLY A 52 14.40 4.19 -20.62
N ASN A 53 15.70 4.05 -20.35
CA ASN A 53 16.33 2.75 -20.16
C ASN A 53 16.30 2.32 -18.68
N ILE A 54 15.50 1.31 -18.34
CA ILE A 54 15.38 0.81 -16.95
C ILE A 54 16.70 0.24 -16.44
N SER A 55 17.59 -0.25 -17.33
CA SER A 55 18.88 -0.83 -16.93
C SER A 55 19.84 0.18 -16.28
N GLU A 56 19.54 1.49 -16.35
CA GLU A 56 20.28 2.54 -15.65
C GLU A 56 19.89 2.65 -14.17
N LEU A 57 18.78 2.03 -13.75
CA LEU A 57 18.36 1.98 -12.36
C LEU A 57 19.04 0.81 -11.65
N GLU A 58 20.01 1.12 -10.80
CA GLU A 58 20.70 0.14 -9.95
C GLU A 58 20.09 0.10 -8.55
N ASN A 59 20.10 -1.08 -7.93
CA ASN A 59 19.72 -1.29 -6.53
C ASN A 59 18.31 -0.77 -6.16
N ILE A 60 17.34 -0.96 -7.04
CA ILE A 60 15.93 -0.64 -6.78
C ILE A 60 15.09 -1.90 -6.52
N ASP A 61 14.08 -1.78 -5.66
CA ASP A 61 13.11 -2.85 -5.40
C ASP A 61 11.89 -2.81 -6.35
N GLY A 62 11.77 -1.73 -7.13
CA GLY A 62 10.68 -1.52 -8.09
C GLY A 62 10.79 -2.44 -9.30
N VAL A 63 9.65 -2.88 -9.81
CA VAL A 63 9.52 -3.66 -11.05
C VAL A 63 8.73 -2.82 -12.04
N ASN A 64 9.13 -2.84 -13.32
CA ASN A 64 8.36 -2.17 -14.37
C ASN A 64 7.01 -2.89 -14.56
N GLN A 65 5.91 -2.15 -14.38
CA GLN A 65 4.54 -2.64 -14.49
C GLN A 65 3.84 -2.16 -15.77
N TRP A 66 4.53 -1.45 -16.67
CA TRP A 66 3.87 -0.76 -17.77
C TRP A 66 3.13 -1.71 -18.70
N GLU A 67 3.76 -2.80 -19.14
CA GLU A 67 3.14 -3.78 -20.04
C GLU A 67 1.98 -4.51 -19.34
N ALA A 68 2.19 -4.96 -18.09
CA ALA A 68 1.14 -5.57 -17.26
C ALA A 68 -0.10 -4.66 -17.12
N LEU A 69 0.09 -3.37 -16.91
CA LEU A 69 -1.01 -2.42 -16.72
C LEU A 69 -1.63 -1.92 -18.04
N SER A 70 -0.82 -1.66 -19.06
CA SER A 70 -1.29 -1.11 -20.35
C SER A 70 -1.96 -2.16 -21.23
N GLU A 71 -1.48 -3.40 -21.20
CA GLU A 71 -1.97 -4.50 -22.04
C GLU A 71 -2.85 -5.50 -21.30
N ASP A 72 -3.03 -5.31 -19.98
CA ASP A 72 -3.78 -6.24 -19.11
C ASP A 72 -3.13 -7.63 -19.01
N LEU A 73 -1.80 -7.66 -18.89
CA LEU A 73 -1.02 -8.87 -18.69
C LEU A 73 -0.81 -9.15 -17.19
N VAL A 74 -0.33 -10.34 -16.86
CA VAL A 74 0.05 -10.70 -15.49
C VAL A 74 1.25 -9.86 -15.05
N SER A 75 1.26 -9.43 -13.80
CA SER A 75 2.41 -8.72 -13.21
C SER A 75 3.52 -9.70 -12.84
N ASP A 76 4.76 -9.35 -13.16
CA ASP A 76 5.96 -10.10 -12.74
C ASP A 76 6.26 -9.96 -11.24
N ARG A 77 5.57 -9.06 -10.53
CA ARG A 77 5.75 -8.86 -9.10
C ARG A 77 5.14 -10.02 -8.31
N LYS A 78 6.01 -10.89 -7.80
CA LYS A 78 5.63 -12.00 -6.92
C LYS A 78 5.69 -11.64 -5.44
N SER A 79 6.69 -10.87 -5.03
CA SER A 79 6.97 -10.54 -3.63
C SER A 79 6.80 -9.05 -3.32
N ILE A 80 6.34 -8.74 -2.11
CA ILE A 80 6.30 -7.41 -1.52
C ILE A 80 6.74 -7.54 -0.06
N VAL A 81 7.86 -6.92 0.30
CA VAL A 81 8.21 -6.67 1.71
C VAL A 81 7.45 -5.41 2.13
N HIS A 82 6.48 -5.56 3.05
CA HIS A 82 5.68 -4.42 3.51
C HIS A 82 6.50 -3.53 4.45
N ASN A 83 7.17 -4.14 5.43
CA ASN A 83 8.19 -3.49 6.26
C ASN A 83 8.93 -4.53 7.12
N ILE A 84 10.12 -4.17 7.61
CA ILE A 84 10.82 -4.82 8.72
C ILE A 84 11.25 -3.70 9.67
N ASP A 85 10.67 -3.66 10.86
CA ASP A 85 10.90 -2.62 11.86
C ASP A 85 11.42 -3.24 13.15
N ASP A 86 12.72 -3.11 13.39
CA ASP A 86 13.36 -3.60 14.61
C ASP A 86 13.02 -2.76 15.85
N ILE A 87 12.52 -1.53 15.69
CA ILE A 87 12.14 -0.63 16.79
C ILE A 87 10.80 -1.07 17.37
N TYR A 88 9.81 -1.29 16.52
CA TYR A 88 8.51 -1.81 16.94
C TYR A 88 8.45 -3.34 17.01
N GLY A 89 9.45 -4.03 16.44
CA GLY A 89 9.50 -5.49 16.37
C GLY A 89 8.44 -6.07 15.43
N SER A 90 8.09 -5.36 14.35
CA SER A 90 7.07 -5.77 13.40
C SER A 90 7.65 -6.02 12.01
N ALA A 91 7.16 -7.06 11.35
CA ALA A 91 7.58 -7.41 10.01
C ALA A 91 6.46 -8.08 9.22
N SER A 92 6.38 -7.81 7.92
CA SER A 92 5.43 -8.46 7.05
C SER A 92 5.92 -8.53 5.62
N ILE A 93 5.65 -9.66 4.98
CA ILE A 93 5.99 -9.93 3.58
C ILE A 93 4.81 -10.66 2.93
N THR A 94 4.54 -10.33 1.67
CA THR A 94 3.66 -11.09 0.80
C THR A 94 4.51 -11.75 -0.28
N LEU A 95 4.31 -13.04 -0.52
CA LEU A 95 4.88 -13.78 -1.63
C LEU A 95 3.75 -14.57 -2.29
N GLU A 96 3.51 -14.29 -3.57
CA GLU A 96 2.38 -14.86 -4.32
C GLU A 96 1.06 -14.62 -3.56
N GLU A 97 0.28 -15.64 -3.26
CA GLU A 97 -0.97 -15.56 -2.50
C GLU A 97 -0.78 -15.53 -0.98
N TRP A 98 0.44 -15.74 -0.48
CA TRP A 98 0.72 -15.87 0.94
C TRP A 98 1.20 -14.57 1.56
N LYS A 99 0.69 -14.26 2.75
CA LYS A 99 1.12 -13.12 3.56
C LYS A 99 1.51 -13.58 4.95
N LEU A 100 2.71 -13.20 5.37
CA LEU A 100 3.26 -13.42 6.68
C LEU A 100 3.19 -12.13 7.51
N HIS A 101 2.85 -12.26 8.78
CA HIS A 101 2.88 -11.19 9.75
C HIS A 101 3.61 -11.66 11.02
N LYS A 102 4.66 -10.95 11.45
CA LYS A 102 5.48 -11.28 12.62
C LYS A 102 5.61 -10.03 13.49
N GLY A 103 5.12 -10.09 14.73
CA GLY A 103 5.04 -8.92 15.60
C GLY A 103 4.07 -7.85 15.10
N THR A 104 3.93 -6.76 15.84
CA THR A 104 2.97 -5.69 15.55
C THR A 104 3.41 -4.38 16.20
N ASN A 105 2.91 -3.26 15.68
CA ASN A 105 3.20 -1.94 16.22
C ASN A 105 2.39 -1.67 17.50
N TYR A 106 2.93 -0.85 18.40
CA TYR A 106 2.25 -0.41 19.63
C TYR A 106 1.65 -1.54 20.47
N ASN A 107 2.34 -2.68 20.56
CA ASN A 107 1.87 -3.87 21.29
C ASN A 107 0.45 -4.33 20.89
N GLY A 108 0.09 -4.17 19.62
CA GLY A 108 -1.19 -4.63 19.07
C GLY A 108 -2.39 -3.78 19.44
N ALA A 109 -2.18 -2.56 19.95
CA ALA A 109 -3.24 -1.60 20.26
C ALA A 109 -4.14 -1.28 19.04
N TRP A 110 -3.65 -1.55 17.83
CA TRP A 110 -4.33 -1.27 16.56
C TRP A 110 -4.69 -2.53 15.75
N ASP A 111 -4.56 -3.72 16.33
CA ASP A 111 -4.83 -5.00 15.64
C ASP A 111 -6.31 -5.38 15.62
N TYR A 112 -7.19 -4.45 16.01
CA TYR A 112 -8.62 -4.66 16.08
C TYR A 112 -9.33 -4.42 14.74
N TRP A 113 -10.57 -4.89 14.68
CA TRP A 113 -11.51 -4.51 13.62
C TRP A 113 -12.20 -3.20 13.96
N TYR A 114 -12.13 -2.22 13.05
CA TYR A 114 -12.69 -0.88 13.25
C TYR A 114 -14.08 -0.68 12.65
N GLY A 115 -14.80 -1.76 12.36
CA GLY A 115 -16.15 -1.70 11.80
C GLY A 115 -16.19 -1.69 10.27
N PRO A 116 -17.39 -1.79 9.66
CA PRO A 116 -17.57 -1.94 8.22
C PRO A 116 -17.02 -0.74 7.45
N SER A 117 -16.83 -0.90 6.13
CA SER A 117 -16.26 0.12 5.23
C SER A 117 -17.06 1.42 5.12
N GLY A 118 -18.17 1.54 5.84
CA GLY A 118 -19.11 2.66 5.72
C GLY A 118 -19.79 2.74 4.37
N ARG A 119 -19.68 1.70 3.53
CA ARG A 119 -20.27 1.63 2.18
C ARG A 119 -21.61 0.90 2.16
N GLU A 120 -22.35 0.93 3.26
CA GLU A 120 -23.70 0.40 3.35
C GLU A 120 -24.68 1.37 2.69
N GLY A 121 -25.58 0.87 1.82
CA GLY A 121 -26.58 1.68 1.11
C GLY A 121 -26.57 1.54 -0.41
N SER A 122 -27.50 2.24 -1.08
CA SER A 122 -27.57 2.25 -2.55
C SER A 122 -26.52 3.19 -3.13
N TYR A 123 -25.76 2.69 -4.12
CA TYR A 123 -24.80 3.51 -4.84
C TYR A 123 -25.51 4.36 -5.89
N ASN A 124 -25.56 5.67 -5.67
CA ASN A 124 -26.20 6.60 -6.59
C ASN A 124 -25.22 6.98 -7.73
N VAL A 125 -25.41 6.37 -8.90
CA VAL A 125 -24.59 6.61 -10.09
C VAL A 125 -24.76 8.05 -10.61
N ASP A 126 -25.92 8.67 -10.43
CA ASP A 126 -26.16 10.03 -10.90
C ASP A 126 -25.27 11.05 -10.19
N LEU A 127 -24.97 10.84 -8.90
CA LEU A 127 -24.01 11.70 -8.17
C LEU A 127 -22.61 11.64 -8.78
N VAL A 128 -22.19 10.48 -9.28
CA VAL A 128 -20.90 10.34 -9.96
C VAL A 128 -20.92 11.02 -11.32
N ARG A 129 -21.97 10.79 -12.12
CA ARG A 129 -22.11 11.37 -13.46
C ARG A 129 -22.23 12.89 -13.43
N THR A 130 -23.00 13.42 -12.48
CA THR A 130 -23.26 14.85 -12.35
C THR A 130 -22.19 15.59 -11.54
N SER A 131 -21.22 14.89 -10.95
CA SER A 131 -20.07 15.51 -10.27
C SER A 131 -19.22 16.37 -11.22
N TYR A 132 -18.36 17.23 -10.66
CA TYR A 132 -17.42 18.03 -11.47
C TYR A 132 -16.53 17.15 -12.35
N ALA A 133 -16.01 16.04 -11.80
CA ALA A 133 -15.20 15.08 -12.55
C ALA A 133 -16.03 14.35 -13.61
N GLY A 134 -17.24 13.90 -13.27
CA GLY A 134 -18.16 13.24 -14.20
C GLY A 134 -18.50 14.11 -15.40
N ARG A 135 -18.86 15.38 -15.18
CA ARG A 135 -19.12 16.35 -16.27
C ARG A 135 -17.89 16.64 -17.12
N ALA A 136 -16.69 16.65 -16.54
CA ALA A 136 -15.46 16.84 -17.30
C ALA A 136 -15.16 15.65 -18.22
N ILE A 137 -15.37 14.43 -17.73
CA ILE A 137 -15.19 13.18 -18.50
C ILE A 137 -16.28 13.04 -19.58
N ASP A 138 -17.51 13.46 -19.28
CA ASP A 138 -18.65 13.44 -20.21
C ASP A 138 -18.41 14.35 -21.43
N LYS A 139 -17.78 15.52 -21.25
CA LYS A 139 -17.34 16.38 -22.37
C LYS A 139 -16.37 15.70 -23.32
N LEU A 140 -15.64 14.68 -22.86
CA LEU A 140 -14.73 13.89 -23.68
C LEU A 140 -15.43 12.67 -24.30
N GLY A 141 -16.71 12.43 -24.01
CA GLY A 141 -17.44 11.24 -24.44
C GLY A 141 -16.93 9.94 -23.78
N LEU A 142 -16.24 10.05 -22.64
CA LEU A 142 -15.56 8.93 -21.99
C LEU A 142 -16.32 8.37 -20.77
N ILE A 143 -17.53 8.87 -20.50
CA ILE A 143 -18.30 8.39 -19.35
C ILE A 143 -18.85 6.98 -19.63
N PRO A 144 -18.59 5.98 -18.77
CA PRO A 144 -19.12 4.64 -18.99
C PRO A 144 -20.64 4.59 -18.81
N SER A 145 -21.27 3.53 -19.33
CA SER A 145 -22.69 3.24 -19.05
C SER A 145 -22.92 3.00 -17.56
N THR A 146 -24.16 3.22 -17.10
CA THR A 146 -24.54 2.97 -15.70
C THR A 146 -24.22 1.54 -15.26
N ASP A 147 -24.53 0.54 -16.11
CA ASP A 147 -24.23 -0.86 -15.83
C ASP A 147 -22.72 -1.11 -15.71
N LYS A 148 -21.91 -0.48 -16.57
CA LYS A 148 -20.45 -0.62 -16.48
C LYS A 148 -19.89 0.04 -15.22
N ILE A 149 -20.43 1.19 -14.81
CA ILE A 149 -20.04 1.83 -13.53
C ILE A 149 -20.36 0.90 -12.35
N LEU A 150 -21.54 0.27 -12.35
CA LEU A 150 -21.93 -0.67 -11.30
C LEU A 150 -21.07 -1.93 -11.31
N SER A 151 -20.74 -2.48 -12.49
CA SER A 151 -19.86 -3.64 -12.62
C SER A 151 -18.46 -3.35 -12.10
N LEU A 152 -17.85 -2.22 -12.50
CA LEU A 152 -16.52 -1.81 -12.04
C LEU A 152 -16.49 -1.60 -10.52
N ARG A 153 -17.57 -1.06 -9.94
CA ARG A 153 -17.68 -0.92 -8.48
C ARG A 153 -17.74 -2.27 -7.80
N GLU A 154 -18.52 -3.21 -8.33
CA GLU A 154 -18.65 -4.55 -7.76
C GLU A 154 -17.34 -5.34 -7.86
N GLU A 155 -16.69 -5.30 -9.02
CA GLU A 155 -15.38 -5.92 -9.30
C GLU A 155 -14.27 -5.36 -8.40
N SER A 156 -14.28 -4.05 -8.11
CA SER A 156 -13.28 -3.41 -7.24
C SER A 156 -13.58 -3.51 -5.74
N THR A 157 -14.75 -4.04 -5.36
CA THR A 157 -15.13 -4.16 -3.96
C THR A 157 -14.53 -5.41 -3.33
N ILE A 158 -13.68 -5.23 -2.33
CA ILE A 158 -13.15 -6.35 -1.53
C ILE A 158 -14.26 -6.95 -0.68
N LYS A 159 -14.54 -8.24 -0.91
CA LYS A 159 -15.54 -9.01 -0.19
C LYS A 159 -14.85 -10.02 0.72
N CYS A 160 -14.96 -9.83 2.03
CA CYS A 160 -14.56 -10.87 2.97
C CYS A 160 -15.57 -12.01 2.93
N ASN A 161 -15.09 -13.23 2.73
CA ASN A 161 -15.90 -14.42 2.73
C ASN A 161 -16.40 -14.72 4.16
N ALA A 162 -17.71 -14.63 4.38
CA ALA A 162 -18.30 -14.87 5.70
C ALA A 162 -18.30 -16.36 6.09
N SER A 163 -18.09 -17.28 5.13
CA SER A 163 -18.03 -18.72 5.37
C SER A 163 -16.66 -19.19 5.88
N ILE A 164 -15.64 -18.34 5.84
CA ILE A 164 -14.33 -18.67 6.41
C ILE A 164 -14.45 -18.74 7.93
N VAL A 165 -14.07 -19.87 8.51
CA VAL A 165 -13.99 -20.06 9.96
C VAL A 165 -12.77 -19.29 10.47
N PRO A 166 -12.96 -18.25 11.32
CA PRO A 166 -11.83 -17.45 11.78
C PRO A 166 -10.91 -18.23 12.71
N ILE A 167 -9.60 -18.07 12.51
CA ILE A 167 -8.56 -18.55 13.42
C ILE A 167 -7.78 -17.31 13.85
N ALA A 168 -7.75 -17.05 15.16
CA ALA A 168 -7.15 -15.85 15.70
C ALA A 168 -5.65 -15.81 15.42
N CYS A 169 -5.16 -14.64 15.00
CA CYS A 169 -3.74 -14.32 14.93
C CYS A 169 -3.37 -13.51 16.16
N LYS A 170 -2.26 -13.90 16.82
CA LYS A 170 -1.68 -13.18 17.95
C LYS A 170 -0.21 -12.90 17.63
N PRO A 171 0.08 -11.84 16.86
CA PRO A 171 1.39 -11.66 16.24
C PRO A 171 2.53 -11.39 17.24
N LEU A 172 2.21 -10.99 18.47
CA LEU A 172 3.17 -10.88 19.58
C LEU A 172 3.59 -12.23 20.17
N LEU A 173 2.82 -13.30 19.94
CA LEU A 173 3.11 -14.64 20.46
C LEU A 173 3.81 -15.51 19.41
N ALA A 174 3.30 -15.49 18.18
CA ALA A 174 3.84 -16.26 17.07
C ALA A 174 3.52 -15.58 15.74
N PRO A 175 4.32 -15.83 14.68
CA PRO A 175 3.99 -15.36 13.33
C PRO A 175 2.66 -15.91 12.84
N CYS A 176 1.97 -15.13 12.01
CA CYS A 176 0.71 -15.49 11.40
C CYS A 176 0.84 -15.58 9.89
N LEU A 177 0.10 -16.51 9.30
CA LEU A 177 0.10 -16.78 7.87
C LEU A 177 -1.33 -16.67 7.32
N PHE A 178 -1.50 -15.99 6.20
CA PHE A 178 -2.77 -15.83 5.52
C PHE A 178 -2.63 -16.09 4.02
N ASN A 179 -3.67 -16.65 3.41
CA ASN A 179 -3.83 -16.64 1.96
C ASN A 179 -4.69 -15.42 1.60
N ILE A 180 -4.10 -14.40 0.98
CA ILE A 180 -4.78 -13.12 0.70
C ILE A 180 -5.71 -13.16 -0.51
N GLU A 181 -5.59 -14.18 -1.36
CA GLU A 181 -6.53 -14.38 -2.48
C GLU A 181 -7.84 -14.99 -1.99
N GLU A 182 -7.77 -15.97 -1.09
CA GLU A 182 -8.94 -16.60 -0.48
C GLU A 182 -9.53 -15.80 0.69
N ASP A 183 -8.66 -15.20 1.50
CA ASP A 183 -8.97 -14.45 2.71
C ASP A 183 -8.35 -13.05 2.68
N PRO A 184 -8.83 -12.14 1.80
CA PRO A 184 -8.32 -10.77 1.69
C PRO A 184 -8.55 -9.93 2.96
N CYS A 185 -9.22 -10.49 3.96
CA CYS A 185 -9.52 -9.84 5.23
C CYS A 185 -8.79 -10.49 6.40
N GLU A 186 -7.82 -11.37 6.15
CA GLU A 186 -6.87 -11.90 7.14
C GLU A 186 -7.58 -12.44 8.40
N THR A 187 -8.70 -13.13 8.21
CA THR A 187 -9.56 -13.64 9.27
C THR A 187 -9.11 -14.99 9.83
N ARG A 188 -8.44 -15.81 9.01
CA ARG A 188 -8.04 -17.19 9.32
C ARG A 188 -6.53 -17.33 9.26
N ASN A 189 -5.90 -17.35 10.44
CA ASN A 189 -4.49 -17.70 10.57
C ASN A 189 -4.26 -19.18 10.21
N LEU A 190 -3.39 -19.42 9.22
CA LEU A 190 -3.02 -20.74 8.70
C LEU A 190 -1.65 -21.21 9.17
N ALA A 191 -0.96 -20.47 10.04
CA ALA A 191 0.42 -20.77 10.48
C ALA A 191 0.60 -22.20 11.02
N ASP A 192 -0.33 -22.68 11.86
CA ASP A 192 -0.30 -24.03 12.43
C ASP A 192 -0.77 -25.12 11.45
N LEU A 193 -1.55 -24.73 10.43
CA LEU A 193 -2.11 -25.64 9.44
C LEU A 193 -1.16 -25.86 8.25
N GLU A 194 -0.35 -24.86 7.92
CA GLU A 194 0.56 -24.83 6.78
C GLU A 194 2.02 -24.54 7.23
N PRO A 195 2.63 -25.40 8.07
CA PRO A 195 3.95 -25.13 8.66
C PRO A 195 5.08 -25.04 7.61
N ASN A 196 4.95 -25.77 6.49
CA ASN A 196 5.93 -25.73 5.41
C ASN A 196 5.91 -24.38 4.69
N VAL A 197 4.72 -23.83 4.43
CA VAL A 197 4.55 -22.50 3.82
C VAL A 197 5.02 -21.43 4.80
N LEU A 198 4.70 -21.57 6.08
CA LEU A 198 5.18 -20.67 7.12
C LEU A 198 6.73 -20.61 7.14
N ALA A 199 7.39 -21.76 7.10
CA ALA A 199 8.85 -21.83 7.05
C ALA A 199 9.43 -21.12 5.82
N GLN A 200 8.86 -21.37 4.63
CA GLN A 200 9.28 -20.71 3.39
C GLN A 200 9.12 -19.18 3.48
N MET A 201 7.99 -18.71 4.02
CA MET A 201 7.73 -17.27 4.18
C MET A 201 8.70 -16.62 5.18
N LEU A 202 9.06 -17.34 6.26
CA LEU A 202 10.05 -16.87 7.22
C LEU A 202 11.46 -16.81 6.62
N ASP A 203 11.84 -17.80 5.81
CA ASP A 203 13.12 -17.81 5.09
C ASP A 203 13.22 -16.64 4.11
N GLU A 204 12.14 -16.34 3.38
CA GLU A 204 12.09 -15.21 2.46
C GLU A 204 12.12 -13.85 3.18
N LEU A 205 11.46 -13.74 4.34
CA LEU A 205 11.56 -12.57 5.19
C LEU A 205 13.00 -12.35 5.67
N GLU A 206 13.67 -13.42 6.11
CA GLU A 206 15.07 -13.38 6.55
C GLU A 206 16.01 -13.03 5.39
N ARG A 207 15.76 -13.55 4.19
CA ARG A 207 16.51 -13.19 2.98
C ARG A 207 16.42 -11.69 2.70
N ALA A 208 15.24 -11.09 2.81
CA ALA A 208 15.05 -9.65 2.69
C ALA A 208 15.73 -8.88 3.84
N ASN A 209 15.66 -9.40 5.06
CA ASN A 209 16.29 -8.76 6.22
C ASN A 209 17.82 -8.64 6.09
N ARG A 210 18.48 -9.60 5.42
CA ARG A 210 19.93 -9.55 5.19
C ARG A 210 20.39 -8.38 4.32
N THR A 211 19.51 -7.77 3.55
CA THR A 211 19.81 -6.58 2.76
C THR A 211 19.43 -5.28 3.46
N ALA A 212 18.86 -5.36 4.67
CA ALA A 212 18.44 -4.19 5.42
C ALA A 212 19.64 -3.37 5.93
N VAL A 213 19.45 -2.06 5.96
CA VAL A 213 20.40 -1.11 6.55
C VAL A 213 19.81 -0.61 7.87
N ALA A 214 20.68 -0.35 8.85
CA ALA A 214 20.25 0.11 10.17
C ALA A 214 19.38 1.39 10.08
N PRO A 215 18.33 1.51 10.92
CA PRO A 215 17.50 2.71 10.95
C PRO A 215 18.33 3.98 11.20
N ASN A 216 18.19 4.98 10.33
CA ASN A 216 18.92 6.25 10.41
C ASN A 216 18.09 7.35 11.10
N ASN A 217 17.26 6.98 12.08
CA ASN A 217 16.46 7.92 12.84
C ASN A 217 17.38 8.81 13.69
N LYS A 218 17.24 10.13 13.55
CA LYS A 218 18.01 11.12 14.31
C LYS A 218 17.08 11.87 15.27
N GLU A 219 17.63 12.30 16.40
CA GLU A 219 16.96 13.27 17.26
C GLU A 219 16.73 14.58 16.50
N GLY A 220 15.68 15.32 16.88
CA GLY A 220 15.40 16.62 16.28
C GLY A 220 16.54 17.59 16.55
N ASP A 221 17.08 18.21 15.50
CA ASP A 221 18.09 19.26 15.63
C ASP A 221 17.43 20.56 16.14
N PRO A 222 17.80 21.08 17.34
CA PRO A 222 17.22 22.29 17.88
C PRO A 222 17.37 23.52 16.98
N ARG A 223 18.36 23.54 16.08
CA ARG A 223 18.55 24.62 15.10
C ARG A 223 17.41 24.68 14.08
N GLY A 224 16.70 23.58 13.86
CA GLY A 224 15.54 23.53 12.98
C GLY A 224 14.26 24.13 13.56
N ASP A 225 14.29 24.62 14.81
CA ASP A 225 13.12 25.24 15.43
C ASP A 225 12.66 26.47 14.61
N PRO A 226 11.42 26.48 14.08
CA PRO A 226 10.91 27.59 13.26
C PRO A 226 10.99 28.96 13.92
N LYS A 227 11.11 29.04 15.26
CA LYS A 227 11.31 30.33 15.96
C LYS A 227 12.57 31.07 15.49
N TYR A 228 13.58 30.35 14.99
CA TYR A 228 14.80 30.92 14.44
C TYR A 228 14.70 31.28 12.95
N TRP A 229 13.59 30.95 12.31
CA TRP A 229 13.42 31.03 10.85
C TRP A 229 12.13 31.77 10.49
N GLY A 230 11.84 32.90 11.15
CA GLY A 230 10.64 33.68 10.84
C GLY A 230 9.32 32.91 11.03
N ARG A 231 9.32 31.86 11.88
CA ARG A 231 8.18 30.95 12.12
C ARG A 231 7.78 30.14 10.89
N VAL A 232 8.70 29.89 9.96
CA VAL A 232 8.52 28.97 8.84
C VAL A 232 9.50 27.80 8.91
N TYR A 233 9.12 26.64 8.35
CA TYR A 233 10.05 25.53 8.16
C TYR A 233 10.92 25.83 6.93
N THR A 234 12.24 25.83 7.12
CA THR A 234 13.23 26.11 6.07
C THR A 234 14.44 25.20 6.22
N ASN A 235 15.34 25.20 5.22
CA ASN A 235 16.65 24.59 5.37
C ASN A 235 17.43 25.34 6.46
N PHE A 236 17.96 24.62 7.45
CA PHE A 236 18.75 25.18 8.55
C PHE A 236 20.17 24.60 8.61
N GLY A 237 20.39 23.44 7.97
CA GLY A 237 21.66 22.70 8.03
C GLY A 237 22.83 23.40 7.34
N ASP A 238 22.54 24.31 6.40
CA ASP A 238 23.56 25.07 5.65
C ASP A 238 23.97 26.37 6.36
N TYR A 239 23.37 26.67 7.52
CA TYR A 239 23.58 27.92 8.24
C TYR A 239 24.25 27.67 9.61
N ASP A 240 25.32 28.40 9.88
CA ASP A 240 26.08 28.29 11.13
C ASP A 240 25.43 29.06 12.30
N VAL A 241 24.53 30.00 12.02
CA VAL A 241 23.91 30.87 13.05
C VAL A 241 22.40 31.02 12.82
N PRO A 242 21.55 30.76 13.83
CA PRO A 242 20.12 31.01 13.75
C PRO A 242 19.85 32.51 13.54
N TYR A 243 18.91 32.88 12.67
CA TYR A 243 18.61 34.29 12.37
C TYR A 243 18.06 34.97 13.64
N ASN A 244 18.86 35.81 14.29
CA ASN A 244 18.38 36.63 15.40
C ASN A 244 17.48 37.74 14.82
N SER A 245 16.18 37.63 15.03
CA SER A 245 15.18 38.64 14.66
C SER A 245 15.28 39.94 15.49
N ALA A 246 16.44 40.23 16.08
CA ALA A 246 16.68 41.42 16.92
C ALA A 246 17.20 42.63 16.13
N ASP A 247 17.64 42.46 14.87
CA ASP A 247 18.17 43.55 14.03
C ASP A 247 17.14 44.14 13.04
N CYS A 248 15.85 44.06 13.36
CA CYS A 248 14.81 44.82 12.66
C CYS A 248 14.46 46.10 13.44
N THR A 249 15.38 47.04 13.53
CA THR A 249 15.12 48.47 13.84
C THR A 249 16.09 49.36 13.08
#